data_AF-A0A5J5PI66-F1
#
_entry.id   AF-A0A5J5PI66-F1
#
_cell.length_a   1.000
_cell.length_b   1.000
_cell.length_c   1.000
_cell.angle_alpha   90.00
_cell.angle_beta   90.00
_cell.angle_gamma   90.00
#
_symmetry.space_group_name_H-M   'P 1'
#
loop_
_entity.id
_entity.type
_entity.pdbx_description
1 polymer ?
#
loop_
_entity_poly.entity_id
_entity_poly.type
_entity_poly.pdbx_seq_one_letter_code
_entity_poly.pdbx_strand_id
1 'polypeptide(L)' 'MTKGMKLLKYIMRNNELRRIPDIMMSAQDEVSIVVKCLRLGAADYLVKPLRTNELLNLWTHMWRRRCEG' A
#
# COMPACT_ATOMS: atom_id res chain seq x y z
N MET A 1 9.09 -4.17 -11.27
CA MET A 1 8.64 -3.23 -10.22
C MET A 1 8.28 -1.81 -10.69
N THR A 2 8.69 -1.38 -11.90
CA THR A 2 8.56 0.03 -12.32
C THR A 2 7.12 0.52 -12.54
N LYS A 3 6.19 -0.34 -12.95
CA LYS A 3 4.80 0.06 -13.23
C LYS A 3 4.00 0.38 -11.95
N GLY A 4 4.07 -0.49 -10.93
CA GLY A 4 3.37 -0.26 -9.65
C GLY A 4 3.82 1.01 -8.93
N MET A 5 5.13 1.24 -8.84
CA MET A 5 5.67 2.48 -8.25
C MET A 5 5.29 3.74 -9.04
N LYS A 6 5.17 3.65 -10.38
CA LYS A 6 4.71 4.78 -11.20
C LYS A 6 3.24 5.10 -10.91
N LEU A 7 2.40 4.08 -10.79
CA LEU A 7 0.99 4.24 -10.43
C LEU A 7 0.83 4.84 -9.03
N LEU A 8 1.55 4.33 -8.03
CA LEU A 8 1.55 4.91 -6.68
C LEU A 8 1.88 6.40 -6.71
N LYS A 9 2.95 6.79 -7.41
CA LYS A 9 3.33 8.21 -7.56
C LYS A 9 2.26 9.04 -8.26
N TYR A 10 1.53 8.47 -9.22
CA TYR A 10 0.44 9.15 -9.90
C TYR A 10 -0.76 9.36 -8.96
N ILE A 11 -1.20 8.32 -8.25
CA ILE A 11 -2.28 8.39 -7.27
C ILE A 11 -1.95 9.43 -6.19
N MET A 12 -0.72 9.41 -5.67
CA MET A 12 -0.28 10.31 -4.61
C MET A 12 -0.16 11.78 -5.03
N ARG A 13 -0.06 12.06 -6.34
CA ARG A 13 -0.05 13.43 -6.89
C ARG A 13 -1.46 13.95 -7.18
N ASN A 14 -2.44 13.08 -7.34
CA ASN A 14 -3.82 13.47 -7.62
C ASN A 14 -4.59 13.64 -6.30
N ASN A 15 -5.07 14.86 -6.02
CA ASN A 15 -5.74 15.19 -4.75
C ASN A 15 -7.02 14.38 -4.48
N GLU A 16 -7.73 13.97 -5.52
CA GLU A 16 -8.95 13.16 -5.39
C GLU A 16 -8.59 11.71 -5.06
N LEU A 17 -7.56 11.17 -5.73
CA LEU A 17 -7.14 9.78 -5.57
C LEU A 17 -6.30 9.54 -4.31
N ARG A 18 -5.55 10.54 -3.83
CA ARG A 18 -4.68 10.42 -2.65
C ARG A 18 -5.44 10.07 -1.37
N ARG A 19 -6.75 10.35 -1.31
CA ARG A 19 -7.61 9.97 -0.18
C ARG A 19 -7.93 8.48 -0.14
N ILE A 20 -7.75 7.78 -1.27
CA ILE A 20 -7.95 6.34 -1.37
C ILE A 20 -6.66 5.66 -0.88
N PRO A 21 -6.74 4.79 0.14
CA PRO A 21 -5.55 4.14 0.67
C PRO A 21 -5.06 3.05 -0.29
N ASP A 22 -3.83 3.19 -0.80
CA ASP A 22 -3.18 2.28 -1.74
C ASP A 22 -2.32 1.24 -1.01
N ILE A 23 -2.43 -0.04 -1.38
CA ILE A 23 -1.65 -1.13 -0.78
C ILE A 23 -0.78 -1.74 -1.86
N MET A 24 0.54 -1.64 -1.69
CA MET A 24 1.49 -2.22 -2.64
C MET A 24 1.66 -3.71 -2.38
N MET A 25 1.62 -4.52 -3.44
CA MET A 25 1.80 -5.97 -3.33
C MET A 25 2.87 -6.47 -4.30
N SER A 26 3.91 -7.14 -3.80
CA SER A 26 5.03 -7.63 -4.62
C SER A 26 5.58 -8.95 -4.10
N ALA A 27 6.30 -9.70 -4.93
CA ALA A 27 7.12 -10.84 -4.47
C ALA A 27 8.49 -10.40 -3.90
N GLN A 28 8.79 -9.10 -3.98
CA GLN A 28 10.01 -8.47 -3.44
C GLN A 28 9.79 -8.14 -1.97
N ASP A 29 10.67 -8.65 -1.12
CA ASP A 29 10.63 -8.50 0.34
C ASP A 29 11.78 -7.63 0.87
N GLU A 30 12.58 -7.03 -0.02
CA GLU A 30 13.69 -6.20 0.37
C GLU A 30 13.19 -4.99 1.17
N VAL A 31 13.70 -4.83 2.40
CA VAL A 31 13.30 -3.74 3.30
C VAL A 31 13.44 -2.37 2.65
N SER A 32 14.48 -2.16 1.83
CA SER A 32 14.73 -0.90 1.12
C SER A 32 13.59 -0.53 0.16
N ILE A 33 12.97 -1.53 -0.46
CA ILE A 33 11.84 -1.38 -1.36
C ILE A 33 10.57 -1.09 -0.58
N VAL A 34 10.32 -1.87 0.48
CA VAL A 34 9.14 -1.69 1.35
C VAL A 34 9.12 -0.27 1.91
N VAL A 35 10.22 0.16 2.51
CA VAL A 35 10.38 1.52 3.07
C VAL A 35 10.19 2.58 2.00
N LYS A 36 10.68 2.36 0.78
CA LYS A 36 10.50 3.30 -0.33
C LYS A 36 9.03 3.45 -0.73
N CYS A 37 8.27 2.36 -0.81
CA CYS A 37 6.84 2.41 -1.12
C CYS A 37 6.05 3.12 -0.02
N LEU A 38 6.31 2.81 1.25
CA LEU A 38 5.67 3.48 2.39
C LEU A 38 5.97 4.98 2.40
N ARG A 39 7.23 5.38 2.19
CA ARG A 39 7.62 6.81 2.07
C ARG A 39 6.98 7.54 0.90
N LEU A 40 6.65 6.82 -0.17
CA LEU A 40 5.94 7.40 -1.32
C LEU A 40 4.45 7.61 -1.07
N GLY A 41 3.90 7.10 0.05
CA GLY A 41 2.50 7.28 0.44
C GLY A 41 1.64 6.03 0.33
N ALA A 42 2.23 4.85 0.09
CA ALA A 42 1.49 3.60 0.21
C ALA A 42 0.99 3.43 1.66
N ALA A 43 -0.26 3.03 1.82
CA ALA A 43 -0.87 2.77 3.12
C ALA A 43 -0.28 1.53 3.79
N ASP A 44 0.07 0.52 3.00
CA ASP A 44 0.70 -0.73 3.45
C ASP A 44 1.48 -1.41 2.31
N TYR A 45 2.29 -2.42 2.66
CA TYR A 45 3.02 -3.26 1.71
C TYR A 45 2.90 -4.74 2.07
N LEU A 46 2.48 -5.54 1.09
CA LEU A 46 2.27 -6.98 1.25
C LEU A 46 3.19 -7.78 0.34
N VAL A 47 3.90 -8.74 0.94
CA VAL A 47 4.76 -9.67 0.21
C VAL A 47 3.93 -10.87 -0.26
N LYS A 48 4.08 -11.23 -1.53
CA LYS A 48 3.41 -12.41 -2.13
C LYS A 48 4.27 -13.66 -1.93
N PRO A 49 3.65 -14.84 -1.76
CA PRO A 49 2.19 -15.09 -1.73
C PRO A 49 1.58 -14.72 -0.37
N LEU A 50 0.35 -14.18 -0.40
CA LEU A 50 -0.37 -13.80 0.82
C LEU A 50 -1.12 -14.98 1.42
N ARG A 51 -1.10 -15.06 2.75
CA ARG A 51 -1.96 -15.98 3.52
C ARG A 51 -3.29 -15.31 3.85
N THR A 52 -4.38 -16.08 3.89
CA THR A 52 -5.74 -15.57 4.14
C THR A 52 -5.85 -14.72 5.42
N ASN A 53 -5.11 -15.08 6.46
CA ASN A 53 -5.09 -14.34 7.73
C ASN A 53 -4.46 -12.95 7.61
N GLU A 54 -3.48 -12.75 6.73
CA GLU A 54 -2.87 -11.44 6.49
C GLU A 54 -3.85 -10.49 5.81
N LEU A 55 -4.72 -11.03 4.94
CA LEU A 55 -5.78 -10.27 4.27
C LEU A 55 -6.88 -9.78 5.24
N LEU A 56 -7.26 -10.62 6.21
CA LEU A 56 -8.28 -10.26 7.20
C LEU A 56 -7.80 -9.12 8.11
N ASN A 57 -6.54 -9.18 8.55
CA ASN A 57 -5.94 -8.12 9.36
C ASN A 57 -5.84 -6.78 8.60
N LEU A 58 -5.59 -6.86 7.29
CA LEU A 58 -5.55 -5.71 6.39
C LEU A 58 -6.87 -4.94 6.40
N TRP A 59 -8.00 -5.64 6.24
CA TRP A 59 -9.32 -5.01 6.21
C TRP A 59 -9.62 -4.26 7.51
N THR A 60 -9.34 -4.87 8.66
CA THR A 60 -9.53 -4.24 9.97
C THR A 60 -8.67 -2.98 10.13
N HIS A 61 -7.40 -3.03 9.73
CA HIS A 61 -6.49 -1.89 9.82
C HIS A 61 -6.93 -0.74 8.90
N MET A 62 -7.32 -1.06 7.67
CA MET A 62 -7.74 -0.11 6.65
C MET A 62 -9.06 0.57 6.99
N TRP A 63 -10.00 -0.19 7.55
CA TRP A 63 -11.28 0.34 8.03
C TRP A 63 -11.07 1.38 9.13
N ARG A 64 -10.21 1.11 10.13
CA ARG A 64 -9.89 2.07 11.20
C ARG A 64 -9.30 3.36 10.66
N ARG A 65 -8.32 3.28 9.75
CA ARG A 65 -7.70 4.47 9.14
C ARG A 65 -8.70 5.34 8.36
N ARG A 66 -9.79 4.74 7.86
CA ARG A 66 -10.87 5.49 7.19
C ARG A 66 -11.85 6.13 8.18
N CYS A 67 -12.07 5.52 9.34
CA CYS A 67 -12.96 6.05 10.38
C CYS A 67 -12.31 7.15 11.24
N GLU A 68 -10.99 7.26 11.23
CA GLU A 68 -10.23 8.30 11.94
C GLU A 68 -10.12 9.65 11.19
N GLY A 69 -10.75 9.77 10.01
CA GLY A 69 -10.78 11.01 9.21
C GLY A 69 -12.19 11.40 8.81
#